data_AF-A0A832TWZ9-F1
#
_entry.id   AF-A0A832TWZ9-F1
#
_cell.length_a   1.000
_cell.length_b   1.000
_cell.length_c   1.000
_cell.angle_alpha   90.00
_cell.angle_beta   90.00
_cell.angle_gamma   90.00
#
_symmetry.space_group_name_H-M   'P 1'
#
loop_
_entity.id
_entity.type
_entity.pdbx_description
1 polymer ?
#
loop_
_entity_poly.entity_id
_entity_poly.type
_entity_poly.pdbx_seq_one_letter_code
_entity_poly.pdbx_strand_id
1 'polypeptide(L)' 'HDKGHDLAGFGGAIKNLAMGCSSQAGKLRQHRTIDLEIDESKCTGCGKCNEVCEMHLPEIIGERARNLSPK' A
#
# COMPACT_ATOMS: atom_id res chain seq x y z
N HIS A 1 -5.08 24.43 -5.86
CA HIS A 1 -5.37 23.78 -7.15
C HIS A 1 -6.84 23.42 -7.12
N ASP A 2 -7.67 24.32 -7.64
CA ASP A 2 -9.11 24.13 -7.73
C ASP A 2 -9.40 23.43 -9.07
N LYS A 3 -10.06 22.27 -9.03
CA LYS A 3 -10.50 21.60 -10.26
C LYS A 3 -11.96 22.01 -10.47
N GLY A 4 -12.18 22.97 -11.36
CA GLY A 4 -13.45 23.63 -11.63
C GLY A 4 -14.61 22.68 -11.99
N HIS A 5 -15.32 22.25 -10.96
CA HIS A 5 -16.67 21.68 -10.99
C HIS A 5 -17.30 22.05 -9.65
N ASP A 6 -18.46 22.71 -9.63
CA ASP A 6 -19.05 23.28 -8.40
C ASP A 6 -19.23 22.28 -7.25
N LEU A 7 -19.38 20.98 -7.56
CA LEU A 7 -19.50 19.88 -6.60
C LEU A 7 -18.15 19.21 -6.22
N ALA A 8 -17.08 19.50 -6.95
CA ALA A 8 -15.76 18.86 -6.80
C ALA A 8 -14.75 19.70 -6.00
N GLY A 9 -15.00 21.00 -5.80
CA GLY A 9 -14.10 21.92 -5.08
C GLY A 9 -13.89 21.50 -3.62
N PHE A 10 -14.96 21.23 -2.87
CA PHE A 10 -14.88 20.75 -1.49
C PHE A 10 -14.21 19.37 -1.40
N GLY A 11 -14.55 18.45 -2.30
CA GLY A 11 -13.93 17.12 -2.35
C GLY A 11 -12.43 17.20 -2.64
N GLY A 12 -12.00 18.11 -3.51
CA GLY A 12 -10.60 18.38 -3.80
C GLY A 12 -9.84 18.98 -2.61
N ALA A 13 -10.46 19.88 -1.86
CA ALA A 13 -9.89 20.44 -0.63
C ALA A 13 -9.77 19.36 0.48
N ILE A 14 -10.82 18.55 0.69
CA ILE A 14 -10.82 17.45 1.66
C ILE A 14 -9.75 16.42 1.30
N LYS A 15 -9.63 16.04 0.02
CA LYS A 15 -8.61 15.08 -0.42
C LYS A 15 -7.19 15.63 -0.26
N ASN A 16 -6.97 16.91 -0.56
CA ASN A 16 -5.67 17.54 -0.32
C ASN A 16 -5.34 17.64 1.17
N LEU A 17 -6.31 17.94 2.04
CA LEU A 17 -6.09 17.93 3.48
C LEU A 17 -5.81 16.50 3.99
N ALA A 18 -6.58 15.52 3.54
CA ALA A 18 -6.47 14.12 3.94
C ALA A 18 -5.15 13.46 3.48
N MET A 19 -4.65 13.78 2.29
CA MET A 19 -3.36 13.26 1.78
C MET A 19 -2.17 14.17 2.16
N GLY A 20 -2.39 15.47 2.31
CA GLY A 20 -1.34 16.45 2.63
C GLY A 20 -0.94 16.46 4.10
N CYS A 21 -1.89 16.20 5.00
CA CYS A 21 -1.66 16.17 6.46
C CYS A 21 -1.57 14.74 7.04
N SER A 22 -1.54 13.70 6.20
CA SER A 22 -1.35 12.34 6.68
C SER A 22 0.13 12.04 6.93
N SER A 23 0.41 11.34 8.03
CA SER A 23 1.74 10.79 8.31
C SER A 23 2.15 9.79 7.22
N GLN A 24 3.43 9.43 7.14
CA GLN A 24 3.90 8.41 6.20
C GLN A 24 3.08 7.11 6.30
N ALA A 25 2.75 6.69 7.53
CA ALA A 25 1.86 5.54 7.78
C ALA A 25 0.41 5.79 7.30
N GLY A 26 -0.12 7.02 7.45
CA GLY A 26 -1.44 7.39 6.94
C GLY A 26 -1.51 7.38 5.41
N LYS A 27 -0.47 7.88 4.73
CA LYS A 27 -0.32 7.80 3.26
C LYS A 27 -0.23 6.36 2.79
N LEU A 28 0.56 5.53 3.48
CA LEU A 28 0.68 4.10 3.19
C LEU A 28 -0.68 3.39 3.30
N ARG A 29 -1.50 3.71 4.32
CA ARG A 29 -2.86 3.18 4.44
C ARG A 29 -3.80 3.66 3.33
N GLN A 30 -3.70 4.92 2.91
CA GLN A 30 -4.50 5.47 1.81
C GLN A 30 -4.12 4.89 0.44
N HIS A 31 -2.86 4.47 0.27
CA HIS A 31 -2.34 3.82 -0.94
C HIS A 31 -2.24 2.30 -0.82
N ARG A 32 -2.69 1.72 0.29
CA ARG A 32 -2.80 0.27 0.50
C ARG A 32 -3.92 -0.26 -0.40
N THR A 33 -3.59 -0.39 -1.66
CA THR A 33 -4.43 -0.96 -2.72
C THR A 33 -4.17 -2.46 -2.88
N ILE A 34 -3.21 -2.99 -2.11
CA ILE A 34 -2.75 -4.36 -2.18
C ILE A 34 -2.89 -4.95 -0.78
N ASP A 35 -4.03 -5.59 -0.50
CA ASP A 35 -4.11 -6.63 0.54
C ASP A 35 -3.29 -7.82 0.04
N LEU A 36 -1.97 -7.72 0.18
CA LEU A 36 -1.05 -8.78 -0.21
C LEU A 36 -1.21 -9.95 0.77
N GLU A 37 -2.09 -10.89 0.46
CA GLU A 37 -2.14 -12.16 1.19
C GLU A 37 -1.22 -13.19 0.54
N ILE A 38 -0.35 -13.78 1.36
CA ILE A 38 0.51 -14.89 0.94
C ILE A 38 -0.10 -16.17 1.51
N ASP A 39 -0.56 -17.05 0.62
CA ASP A 39 -0.99 -18.39 0.99
C ASP A 39 0.25 -19.27 1.24
N GLU A 40 0.59 -19.46 2.52
CA GLU A 40 1.76 -20.26 2.94
C GLU A 40 1.70 -21.71 2.44
N SER A 41 0.51 -22.25 2.18
CA SER A 41 0.34 -23.63 1.69
C SER A 41 0.81 -23.81 0.24
N LYS A 42 0.75 -22.74 -0.56
CA LYS A 42 1.18 -22.71 -1.97
C LYS A 42 2.55 -22.07 -2.16
N CYS A 43 3.08 -21.43 -1.13
CA CYS A 43 4.37 -20.76 -1.20
C CYS A 43 5.51 -21.78 -1.27
N THR A 44 6.28 -21.75 -2.36
CA THR A 44 7.46 -22.59 -2.58
C THR A 44 8.77 -21.90 -2.22
N GLY A 45 8.74 -20.72 -1.61
CA GLY A 45 9.95 -19.97 -1.25
C GLY A 45 10.71 -19.34 -2.42
N CYS A 46 10.08 -19.19 -3.60
CA CYS A 46 10.80 -18.81 -4.82
C CYS A 46 11.34 -17.37 -4.89
N GLY A 47 11.06 -16.50 -3.91
CA GLY A 47 11.60 -15.12 -3.86
C GLY A 47 11.02 -14.12 -4.87
N LYS A 48 10.35 -14.57 -5.94
CA LYS A 48 9.83 -13.69 -7.02
C LYS A 48 8.91 -12.56 -6.53
N CYS A 49 8.12 -12.82 -5.48
CA CYS A 49 7.25 -11.81 -4.89
C CYS A 49 8.03 -10.64 -4.26
N ASN A 50 9.24 -10.90 -3.75
CA ASN A 50 10.11 -9.86 -3.21
C ASN A 50 10.79 -9.06 -4.34
N GLU A 51 11.27 -9.75 -5.37
CA GLU A 51 11.95 -9.09 -6.52
C GLU A 51 11.06 -8.13 -7.30
N VAL A 52 9.78 -8.47 -7.48
CA VAL A 52 8.83 -7.62 -8.21
C VAL A 52 8.26 -6.48 -7.34
N CYS A 53 8.40 -6.58 -6.01
CA CYS A 53 7.81 -5.62 -5.09
C CYS A 53 8.77 -4.45 -4.87
N GLU A 54 8.46 -3.29 -5.44
CA GLU A 54 9.26 -2.07 -5.29
C GLU A 54 9.43 -1.65 -3.82
N MET A 55 8.47 -1.99 -2.96
CA MET A 55 8.51 -1.71 -1.53
C MET A 55 9.13 -2.84 -0.68
N HIS A 56 9.57 -3.95 -1.31
CA HIS A 56 10.19 -5.10 -0.64
C HIS A 56 9.43 -5.55 0.63
N LEU A 57 8.09 -5.53 0.56
CA LEU A 57 7.21 -5.85 1.68
C LEU A 57 7.16 -7.34 2.06
N PRO A 58 7.16 -8.29 1.10
CA PRO A 58 7.23 -9.70 1.44
C PRO A 58 8.68 -10.16 1.61
N GLU A 59 9.04 -10.62 2.81
CA GLU A 59 10.38 -11.15 3.11
C GLU A 59 10.36 -12.69 3.15
N ILE A 60 11.44 -13.33 2.73
CA ILE A 60 11.61 -14.79 2.82
C ILE A 60 12.16 -15.13 4.21
N ILE A 61 11.36 -15.81 5.04
CA ILE A 61 11.74 -16.24 6.38
C ILE A 61 11.71 -17.77 6.45
N GLY A 62 12.85 -18.38 6.76
CA GLY A 62 13.03 -19.83 6.77
C GLY A 62 13.08 -20.41 5.36
N GLU A 63 11.92 -20.56 4.72
CA GLU A 63 11.77 -21.07 3.35
C GLU A 63 10.49 -20.54 2.66
N ARG A 64 9.76 -19.60 3.28
CA ARG A 64 8.49 -19.08 2.75
C ARG A 64 8.44 -17.57 2.83
N ALA A 65 7.68 -16.97 1.92
CA ALA A 65 7.42 -15.54 1.93
C ALA A 65 6.41 -15.17 3.03
N ARG A 66 6.68 -14.09 3.75
CA ARG A 66 5.78 -13.51 4.75
C ARG A 66 5.55 -12.04 4.45
N ASN A 67 4.30 -11.61 4.51
CA ASN A 67 3.96 -10.20 4.36
C ASN A 67 4.28 -9.44 5.65
N LEU A 68 5.19 -8.47 5.57
CA LEU A 68 5.56 -7.59 6.70
C LEU A 68 4.84 -6.24 6.67
N SER A 69 3.84 -6.07 5.81
CA SER A 69 3.07 -4.84 5.72
C SER A 69 2.46 -4.50 7.08
N PRO A 70 2.78 -3.33 7.67
CA PRO A 70 2.25 -2.93 8.97
C PRO A 70 0.72 -2.81 8.88
N LYS A 71 -0.01 -3.65 9.62
CA LYS A 71 -1.48 -3.62 9.67
C LYS A 71 -2.01 -2.24 10.04
#